data_AF-A0A7K8NVE6-F1
#
_entry.id   AF-A0A7K8NVE6-F1
#
_cell.length_a   1.000
_cell.length_b   1.000
_cell.length_c   1.000
_cell.angle_alpha   90.00
_cell.angle_beta   90.00
_cell.angle_gamma   90.00
#
_symmetry.space_group_name_H-M   'P 1'
#
loop_
_entity.id
_entity.type
_entity.pdbx_description
1 polymer ?
#
loop_
_entity_poly.entity_id
_entity_poly.type
_entity_poly.pdbx_seq_one_letter_code
_entity_poly.pdbx_strand_id
1 'polypeptide(L)'
;ACAPLWSQECGTSVFSTGVCTRLDGDLRPVETLAPTAQRCSTYMDIVIVLDGSNSIYPWYEVQNFLSNVLSKFFIGPGQIQVGVLQYGERAVHEWTLGQYRTAREVAEAARNISRQEGRETRTAFALRRACTEAFSPERGGRRDATRLMIVVTDGESHDGDELPAALEECEKRNVTRYAIAVSRHPPGPHRPPGSPRWLTPASPRPGPGPLPPAAAGPRGLHPRDQVHRQRPRREVLLQPACPPPLPRQDGILFGMVGAYDWDGAVLKEGRGGRIVPPRKAFEEEFPLELKNHAAYLGYAVSSLRLPGGKRLYVAGAPRFQHKGKVILFELGAAGDVAVAQALQGEQIGSYFGSEVCALDVDGDGATDVLLVAAPMYLGAQSKETGRVYVYSRLLAPAGTLHADKKPQDSRFGYALAAVPDLNHDGFNDVVVGAPLEDGHRGAVYVYHGAPGTILPHYKQ
;
A
#
# COMPACT_ATOMS: atom_id res chain seq x y z
N ALA A 1 -14.06 8.56 15.28
CA ALA A 1 -12.62 8.55 15.59
C ALA A 1 -11.92 7.50 14.73
N CYS A 2 -10.64 7.69 14.38
CA CYS A 2 -9.87 6.73 13.59
C CYS A 2 -8.48 6.51 14.20
N ALA A 3 -7.96 5.29 14.07
CA ALA A 3 -6.64 4.84 14.47
C ALA A 3 -5.93 4.28 13.22
N PRO A 4 -5.29 5.13 12.41
CA PRO A 4 -4.73 4.75 11.11
C PRO A 4 -3.53 3.79 11.20
N LEU A 5 -2.85 3.78 12.35
CA LEU A 5 -1.71 2.91 12.62
C LEU A 5 -2.11 1.59 13.28
N TRP A 6 -3.43 1.33 13.39
CA TRP A 6 -3.87 0.00 13.75
C TRP A 6 -3.36 -0.98 12.70
N SER A 7 -2.61 -1.95 13.19
CA SER A 7 -1.91 -2.91 12.36
C SER A 7 -2.23 -4.31 12.81
N GLN A 8 -2.22 -5.22 11.84
CA GLN A 8 -2.41 -6.64 12.05
C GLN A 8 -1.21 -7.38 11.50
N GLU A 9 -0.77 -8.38 12.24
CA GLU A 9 0.26 -9.30 11.78
C GLU A 9 -0.38 -10.37 10.90
N CYS A 10 0.16 -10.54 9.69
CA CYS A 10 -0.18 -11.64 8.79
C CYS A 10 1.11 -12.40 8.48
N GLY A 11 1.42 -13.40 9.29
CA GLY A 11 2.72 -14.09 9.25
C GLY A 11 3.84 -13.18 9.73
N THR A 12 4.89 -13.00 8.92
CA THR A 12 6.03 -12.11 9.22
C THR A 12 5.82 -10.66 8.76
N SER A 13 4.69 -10.38 8.09
CA SER A 13 4.37 -9.06 7.55
C SER A 13 3.36 -8.35 8.43
N VAL A 14 3.56 -7.05 8.63
CA VAL A 14 2.65 -6.18 9.40
C VAL A 14 1.87 -5.31 8.42
N PHE A 15 0.55 -5.47 8.40
CA PHE A 15 -0.35 -4.69 7.56
C PHE A 15 -1.00 -3.59 8.40
N SER A 16 -0.67 -2.33 8.10
CA SER A 16 -1.36 -1.17 8.69
C SER A 16 -2.57 -0.82 7.83
N THR A 17 -3.77 -1.13 8.33
CA THR A 17 -5.02 -0.98 7.57
C THR A 17 -5.92 0.12 8.15
N GLY A 18 -5.64 0.55 9.38
CA GLY A 18 -6.46 1.53 10.08
C GLY A 18 -7.78 0.96 10.57
N VAL A 19 -8.27 1.51 11.68
CA VAL A 19 -9.61 1.22 12.19
C VAL A 19 -10.28 2.52 12.60
N CYS A 20 -11.54 2.68 12.22
CA CYS A 20 -12.38 3.80 12.57
C CYS A 20 -13.57 3.34 13.41
N THR A 21 -14.05 4.20 14.29
CA THR A 21 -15.29 3.98 15.02
C THR A 21 -16.18 5.22 14.92
N ARG A 22 -17.46 4.99 14.65
CA ARG A 22 -18.51 6.00 14.71
C ARG A 22 -19.00 6.10 16.15
N LEU A 23 -19.04 7.32 16.66
CA LEU A 23 -19.52 7.62 18.00
C LEU A 23 -20.92 8.23 17.92
N ASP A 24 -21.74 8.03 18.94
CA ASP A 24 -23.00 8.76 19.14
C ASP A 24 -22.77 10.12 19.83
N GLY A 25 -23.86 10.80 20.18
CA GLY A 25 -23.82 12.09 20.89
C GLY A 25 -23.21 12.02 22.29
N ASP A 26 -23.19 10.85 22.92
CA ASP A 26 -22.59 10.59 24.23
C ASP A 26 -21.15 10.06 24.12
N LEU A 27 -20.54 10.17 22.93
CA LEU A 27 -19.22 9.65 22.58
C LEU A 27 -19.07 8.13 22.74
N ARG A 28 -20.17 7.38 22.69
CA ARG A 28 -20.15 5.91 22.78
C ARG A 28 -19.95 5.30 21.40
N PRO A 29 -19.12 4.25 21.28
CA PRO A 29 -18.96 3.53 20.01
C PRO A 29 -20.29 2.89 19.57
N VAL A 30 -20.76 3.26 18.39
CA VAL A 30 -21.95 2.66 17.76
C VAL A 30 -21.55 1.61 16.74
N GLU A 31 -20.47 1.86 16.01
CA GLU A 31 -20.08 1.04 14.87
C GLU A 31 -18.58 1.16 14.64
N THR A 32 -17.92 0.04 14.34
CA THR A 32 -16.49 -0.01 14.01
C THR A 32 -16.33 -0.39 12.55
N LEU A 33 -15.55 0.40 11.84
CA LEU A 33 -15.25 0.30 10.42
C LEU A 33 -13.75 0.05 10.28
N ALA A 34 -13.37 -1.05 9.63
CA ALA A 34 -11.99 -1.31 9.24
C ALA A 34 -11.95 -1.40 7.70
N PRO A 35 -11.89 -0.26 7.00
CA PRO A 35 -12.26 -0.19 5.58
C PRO A 35 -11.29 -0.93 4.66
N THR A 36 -10.04 -1.10 5.10
CA THR A 36 -9.00 -1.76 4.33
C THR A 36 -8.45 -3.00 5.03
N ALA A 37 -9.10 -3.44 6.12
CA ALA A 37 -8.71 -4.66 6.83
C ALA A 37 -8.81 -5.85 5.89
N GLN A 38 -7.68 -6.24 5.34
CA GLN A 38 -7.57 -7.43 4.52
C GLN A 38 -7.62 -8.62 5.46
N ARG A 39 -8.50 -9.58 5.26
CA ARG A 39 -8.30 -10.89 5.91
C ARG A 39 -6.93 -11.38 5.46
N CYS A 40 -6.07 -11.83 6.38
CA CYS A 40 -4.76 -12.37 6.03
C CYS A 40 -4.93 -13.55 5.06
N SER A 41 -4.99 -13.27 3.76
CA SER A 41 -5.27 -14.25 2.71
C SER A 41 -3.96 -14.71 2.11
N THR A 42 -3.03 -15.17 2.95
CA THR A 42 -1.87 -15.94 2.51
C THR A 42 -2.26 -17.40 2.32
N TYR A 43 -3.36 -17.64 1.59
CA TYR A 43 -3.82 -18.97 1.20
C TYR A 43 -2.94 -19.44 0.02
N MET A 44 -1.84 -20.11 0.34
CA MET A 44 -0.91 -20.62 -0.67
C MET A 44 -0.61 -22.10 -0.42
N ASP A 45 -0.60 -22.87 -1.50
CA ASP A 45 -0.10 -24.23 -1.50
C ASP A 45 1.28 -24.23 -2.15
N ILE A 46 2.30 -24.65 -1.40
CA ILE A 46 3.67 -24.74 -1.89
C ILE A 46 4.04 -26.20 -2.02
N VAL A 47 4.42 -26.64 -3.22
CA VAL A 47 4.99 -27.98 -3.45
C VAL A 47 6.45 -27.82 -3.83
N ILE A 48 7.34 -28.39 -3.02
CA ILE A 48 8.76 -28.48 -3.37
C ILE A 48 8.99 -29.75 -4.16
N VAL A 49 9.52 -29.61 -5.36
CA VAL A 49 9.95 -30.71 -6.23
C VAL A 49 11.46 -30.85 -6.05
N LEU A 50 11.86 -31.88 -5.33
CA LEU A 50 13.21 -32.04 -4.80
C LEU A 50 13.97 -33.13 -5.54
N ASP A 51 15.09 -32.76 -6.16
CA ASP A 51 15.99 -33.70 -6.80
C ASP A 51 16.71 -34.55 -5.74
N GLY A 52 16.46 -35.85 -5.76
CA GLY A 52 17.04 -36.87 -4.88
C GLY A 52 18.04 -37.78 -5.59
N SER A 53 18.52 -37.39 -6.77
CA SER A 53 19.45 -38.18 -7.58
C SER A 53 20.86 -38.29 -6.96
N ASN A 54 21.72 -39.11 -7.58
CA ASN A 54 23.11 -39.30 -7.14
C ASN A 54 24.02 -38.09 -7.40
N SER A 55 23.61 -37.16 -8.26
CA SER A 55 24.35 -35.94 -8.52
C SER A 55 24.13 -34.88 -7.41
N ILE A 56 23.10 -35.03 -6.58
CA ILE A 56 22.88 -34.19 -5.39
C ILE A 56 23.70 -34.71 -4.21
N TYR A 57 24.92 -34.18 -4.05
CA TYR A 57 25.81 -34.48 -2.94
C TYR A 57 26.64 -33.24 -2.56
N PRO A 58 26.84 -32.95 -1.26
CA PRO A 58 26.37 -33.73 -0.11
C PRO A 58 24.91 -33.44 0.27
N TRP A 59 24.13 -34.48 0.60
CA TRP A 59 22.69 -34.38 0.83
C TRP A 59 22.28 -33.42 1.97
N TYR A 60 23.13 -33.29 2.99
CA TYR A 60 22.86 -32.42 4.13
C TYR A 60 22.73 -30.94 3.74
N GLU A 61 23.35 -30.49 2.63
CA GLU A 61 23.19 -29.11 2.15
C GLU A 61 21.77 -28.85 1.69
N VAL A 62 21.14 -29.82 1.04
CA VAL A 62 19.74 -29.75 0.60
C VAL A 62 18.80 -29.79 1.80
N GLN A 63 19.04 -30.68 2.77
CA GLN A 63 18.27 -30.71 4.03
C GLN A 63 18.33 -29.38 4.77
N ASN A 64 19.53 -28.78 4.88
CA ASN A 64 19.73 -27.48 5.52
C ASN A 64 19.06 -26.34 4.74
N PHE A 65 19.17 -26.34 3.41
CA PHE A 65 18.50 -25.39 2.55
C PHE A 65 16.97 -25.44 2.74
N LEU A 66 16.38 -26.63 2.68
CA LEU A 66 14.95 -26.82 2.90
C LEU A 66 14.53 -26.38 4.30
N SER A 67 15.23 -26.80 5.35
CA SER A 67 14.95 -26.36 6.73
C SER A 67 15.00 -24.84 6.87
N ASN A 68 15.99 -24.18 6.26
CA ASN A 68 16.17 -22.72 6.34
C ASN A 68 15.14 -21.93 5.53
N VAL A 69 14.67 -22.46 4.40
CA VAL A 69 13.62 -21.83 3.60
C VAL A 69 12.26 -22.07 4.23
N LEU A 70 11.95 -23.31 4.61
CA LEU A 70 10.64 -23.70 5.12
C LEU A 70 10.35 -23.11 6.50
N SER A 71 11.37 -22.93 7.36
CA SER A 71 11.22 -22.27 8.66
C SER A 71 10.84 -20.78 8.56
N LYS A 72 11.04 -20.16 7.39
CA LYS A 72 10.65 -18.76 7.15
C LYS A 72 9.21 -18.62 6.66
N PHE A 73 8.55 -19.71 6.27
CA PHE A 73 7.16 -19.69 5.85
C PHE A 73 6.22 -19.76 7.06
N PHE A 74 5.07 -19.10 6.94
CA PHE A 74 4.01 -19.15 7.93
C PHE A 74 3.02 -20.27 7.60
N ILE A 75 3.35 -21.47 8.09
CA ILE A 75 2.59 -22.70 7.84
C ILE A 75 1.54 -22.84 8.94
N GLY A 76 0.28 -22.98 8.55
CA GLY A 76 -0.85 -22.97 9.48
C GLY A 76 -2.19 -23.38 8.85
N PRO A 77 -3.16 -23.82 9.67
CA PRO A 77 -4.53 -24.07 9.21
C PRO A 77 -5.14 -22.79 8.62
N GLY A 78 -5.53 -22.84 7.35
CA GLY A 78 -6.07 -21.67 6.64
C GLY A 78 -5.01 -20.65 6.18
N GLN A 79 -3.74 -21.05 6.06
CA GLN A 79 -2.63 -20.21 5.59
C GLN A 79 -1.78 -20.94 4.56
N ILE A 80 -0.45 -21.02 4.70
CA ILE A 80 0.42 -21.76 3.79
C ILE A 80 0.37 -23.26 4.14
N GLN A 81 0.22 -24.10 3.12
CA GLN A 81 0.46 -25.54 3.22
C GLN A 81 1.67 -25.92 2.37
N VAL A 82 2.50 -26.84 2.88
CA VAL A 82 3.71 -27.28 2.18
C VAL A 82 3.67 -28.78 1.96
N GLY A 83 3.86 -29.20 0.72
CA GLY A 83 4.11 -30.59 0.32
C GLY A 83 5.52 -30.74 -0.25
N VAL A 84 6.10 -31.93 -0.15
CA VAL A 84 7.40 -32.24 -0.77
C VAL A 84 7.27 -33.50 -1.63
N LEU A 85 7.66 -33.36 -2.89
CA LEU A 85 7.78 -34.45 -3.85
C LEU A 85 9.27 -34.62 -4.18
N GLN A 86 9.87 -35.70 -3.70
CA GLN A 86 11.23 -36.06 -4.07
C GLN A 86 11.23 -36.86 -5.38
N TYR A 87 12.23 -36.67 -6.24
CA TYR A 87 12.34 -37.38 -7.51
C TYR A 87 13.77 -37.82 -7.86
N GLY A 88 13.85 -38.92 -8.60
CA GLY A 88 15.05 -39.40 -9.28
C GLY A 88 14.61 -40.21 -10.51
N GLU A 89 14.72 -41.54 -10.43
CA GLU A 89 14.11 -42.47 -11.39
C GLU A 89 12.57 -42.56 -11.22
N ARG A 90 12.11 -42.39 -9.97
CA ARG A 90 10.69 -42.34 -9.58
C ARG A 90 10.43 -41.09 -8.79
N ALA A 91 9.19 -40.61 -8.76
CA ALA A 91 8.76 -39.49 -7.94
C ALA A 91 7.91 -40.00 -6.75
N VAL A 92 8.27 -39.58 -5.54
CA VAL A 92 7.68 -40.00 -4.26
C VAL A 92 7.24 -38.77 -3.49
N HIS A 93 6.03 -38.80 -2.93
CA HIS A 93 5.57 -37.77 -2.02
C HIS A 93 6.13 -38.06 -0.63
N GLU A 94 7.14 -37.30 -0.20
CA GLU A 94 7.67 -37.35 1.18
C GLU A 94 6.58 -36.95 2.18
N TRP A 95 5.79 -35.94 1.81
CA TRP A 95 4.53 -35.61 2.48
C TRP A 95 3.62 -34.79 1.56
N THR A 96 2.32 -34.81 1.89
CA THR A 96 1.28 -34.08 1.15
C THR A 96 0.98 -32.73 1.76
N LEU A 97 0.24 -31.89 1.03
CA LEU A 97 -0.23 -30.60 1.55
C LEU A 97 -1.12 -30.83 2.78
N GLY A 98 -0.95 -29.99 3.80
CA GLY A 98 -1.73 -30.06 5.03
C GLY A 98 -1.34 -31.18 6.01
N GLN A 99 -0.35 -32.03 5.68
CA GLN A 99 0.14 -33.08 6.58
C GLN A 99 0.76 -32.50 7.85
N TYR A 100 1.63 -31.49 7.70
CA TYR A 100 2.21 -30.73 8.81
C TYR A 100 1.54 -29.37 8.92
N ARG A 101 1.31 -28.93 10.16
CA ARG A 101 0.50 -27.73 10.45
C ARG A 101 1.32 -26.55 10.96
N THR A 102 2.60 -26.75 11.26
CA THR A 102 3.47 -25.69 11.76
C THR A 102 4.81 -25.64 11.02
N ALA A 103 5.44 -24.45 10.98
CA ALA A 103 6.75 -24.27 10.36
C ALA A 103 7.84 -25.12 11.04
N ARG A 104 7.70 -25.32 12.36
CA ARG A 104 8.60 -26.17 13.15
C ARG A 104 8.52 -27.64 12.72
N GLU A 105 7.32 -28.20 12.60
CA GLU A 105 7.10 -29.57 12.15
C GLU A 105 7.67 -29.80 10.75
N VAL A 106 7.41 -28.87 9.81
CA VAL A 106 7.92 -28.96 8.44
C VAL A 106 9.45 -28.86 8.40
N ALA A 107 10.05 -27.97 9.20
CA ALA A 107 11.50 -27.85 9.27
C ALA A 107 12.16 -29.09 9.89
N GLU A 108 11.55 -29.68 10.91
CA GLU A 108 11.98 -30.96 11.50
C GLU A 108 11.86 -32.12 10.50
N ALA A 109 10.74 -32.21 9.78
CA ALA A 109 10.54 -33.21 8.73
C ALA A 109 11.54 -33.06 7.58
N ALA A 110 11.83 -31.83 7.15
CA ALA A 110 12.79 -31.53 6.09
C ALA A 110 14.22 -31.99 6.43
N ARG A 111 14.64 -31.88 7.69
CA ARG A 111 15.94 -32.38 8.15
C ARG A 111 16.04 -33.91 8.13
N ASN A 112 14.91 -34.60 8.19
CA ASN A 112 14.84 -36.06 8.26
C ASN A 112 14.54 -36.73 6.91
N ILE A 113 14.39 -35.97 5.82
CA ILE A 113 14.21 -36.55 4.48
C ILE A 113 15.45 -37.34 4.10
N SER A 114 15.26 -38.61 3.78
CA SER A 114 16.33 -39.45 3.23
C SER A 114 16.38 -39.30 1.72
N ARG A 115 17.60 -39.22 1.17
CA ARG A 115 17.80 -39.17 -0.27
C ARG A 115 17.30 -40.46 -0.91
N GLN A 116 16.51 -40.36 -1.97
CA GLN A 116 15.93 -41.53 -2.64
C GLN A 116 16.98 -42.42 -3.32
N GLU A 117 18.07 -41.81 -3.81
CA GLU A 117 19.10 -42.44 -4.64
C GLU A 117 18.53 -42.95 -5.99
N GLY A 118 19.36 -42.96 -7.03
CA GLY A 118 18.88 -43.33 -8.36
C GLY A 118 19.90 -43.14 -9.46
N ARG A 119 19.73 -43.88 -10.56
CA ARG A 119 20.63 -43.83 -11.73
C ARG A 119 20.25 -42.74 -12.74
N GLU A 120 19.04 -42.19 -12.63
CA GLU A 120 18.49 -41.19 -13.53
C GLU A 120 17.90 -40.00 -12.76
N THR A 121 17.82 -38.87 -13.46
CA THR A 121 17.18 -37.63 -12.98
C THR A 121 16.05 -37.28 -13.95
N ARG A 122 14.81 -37.59 -13.59
CA ARG A 122 13.61 -37.38 -14.45
C ARG A 122 12.79 -36.16 -14.01
N THR A 123 13.28 -34.97 -14.36
CA THR A 123 12.69 -33.68 -13.94
C THR A 123 11.36 -33.40 -14.64
N ALA A 124 11.23 -33.66 -15.94
CA ALA A 124 9.98 -33.42 -16.66
C ALA A 124 8.83 -34.29 -16.12
N PHE A 125 9.14 -35.56 -15.82
CA PHE A 125 8.22 -36.47 -15.13
C PHE A 125 7.80 -35.94 -13.75
N ALA A 126 8.74 -35.47 -12.94
CA ALA A 126 8.47 -34.93 -11.61
C ALA A 126 7.57 -33.68 -11.65
N LEU A 127 7.82 -32.76 -12.60
CA LEU A 127 7.00 -31.56 -12.77
C LEU A 127 5.56 -31.90 -13.17
N ARG A 128 5.38 -32.80 -14.14
CA ARG A 128 4.05 -33.26 -14.55
C ARG A 128 3.31 -33.89 -13.37
N ARG A 129 3.99 -34.74 -12.59
CA ARG A 129 3.41 -35.38 -11.41
C ARG A 129 3.04 -34.37 -10.32
N ALA A 130 3.89 -33.38 -10.06
CA ALA A 130 3.58 -32.34 -9.09
C ALA A 130 2.35 -31.51 -9.51
N CYS A 131 2.25 -31.13 -10.78
CA CYS A 131 1.11 -30.35 -11.29
C CYS A 131 -0.21 -31.15 -11.33
N THR A 132 -0.16 -32.46 -11.56
CA THR A 132 -1.36 -33.32 -11.66
C THR A 132 -1.78 -33.94 -10.34
N GLU A 133 -0.82 -34.36 -9.50
CA GLU A 133 -1.09 -35.08 -8.25
C GLU A 133 -0.82 -34.23 -7.01
N ALA A 134 0.29 -33.50 -6.91
CA ALA A 134 0.68 -32.86 -5.64
C ALA A 134 -0.25 -31.72 -5.22
N PHE A 135 -0.81 -30.98 -6.17
CA PHE A 135 -1.81 -29.92 -5.93
C PHE A 135 -3.26 -30.42 -5.99
N SER A 136 -3.47 -31.73 -6.07
CA SER A 136 -4.82 -32.31 -6.17
C SER A 136 -5.56 -32.23 -4.82
N PRO A 137 -6.89 -32.10 -4.80
CA PRO A 137 -7.69 -32.16 -3.57
C PRO A 137 -7.42 -33.43 -2.74
N GLU A 138 -7.16 -34.56 -3.41
CA GLU A 138 -6.86 -35.85 -2.80
C GLU A 138 -5.54 -35.82 -2.00
N ARG A 139 -4.63 -34.90 -2.33
CA ARG A 139 -3.36 -34.66 -1.62
C ARG A 139 -3.36 -33.34 -0.84
N GLY A 140 -4.53 -32.82 -0.48
CA GLY A 140 -4.69 -31.62 0.35
C GLY A 140 -4.68 -30.30 -0.40
N GLY A 141 -4.63 -30.31 -1.73
CA GLY A 141 -4.65 -29.10 -2.54
C GLY A 141 -5.97 -28.33 -2.44
N ARG A 142 -5.89 -27.02 -2.26
CA ARG A 142 -7.03 -26.12 -2.09
C ARG A 142 -7.35 -25.41 -3.40
N ARG A 143 -8.64 -25.32 -3.74
CA ARG A 143 -9.10 -24.71 -5.01
C ARG A 143 -8.86 -23.20 -5.05
N ASP A 144 -9.03 -22.52 -3.92
CA ASP A 144 -8.93 -21.06 -3.81
C ASP A 144 -7.53 -20.58 -3.39
N ALA A 145 -6.56 -21.49 -3.24
CA ALA A 145 -5.18 -21.15 -2.88
C ALA A 145 -4.32 -20.91 -4.12
N THR A 146 -3.39 -19.95 -4.02
CA THR A 146 -2.35 -19.78 -5.03
C THR A 146 -1.41 -20.99 -4.99
N ARG A 147 -1.13 -21.60 -6.15
CA ARG A 147 -0.29 -22.78 -6.29
C ARG A 147 1.12 -22.40 -6.69
N LEU A 148 2.08 -22.68 -5.83
CA LEU A 148 3.49 -22.36 -6.02
C LEU A 148 4.32 -23.64 -6.01
N MET A 149 5.08 -23.86 -7.08
CA MET A 149 6.03 -24.95 -7.18
C MET A 149 7.46 -24.41 -7.10
N ILE A 150 8.28 -25.02 -6.24
CA ILE A 150 9.71 -24.72 -6.13
C ILE A 150 10.48 -25.97 -6.51
N VAL A 151 11.21 -25.91 -7.62
CA VAL A 151 12.04 -27.00 -8.12
C VAL A 151 13.45 -26.81 -7.60
N VAL A 152 14.01 -27.82 -6.95
CA VAL A 152 15.38 -27.81 -6.42
C VAL A 152 16.14 -28.93 -7.13
N THR A 153 17.11 -28.58 -7.97
CA THR A 153 17.87 -29.51 -8.82
C THR A 153 19.28 -28.97 -9.08
N ASP A 154 20.21 -29.79 -9.55
CA ASP A 154 21.55 -29.35 -10.00
C ASP A 154 21.62 -29.04 -11.50
N GLY A 155 20.55 -29.31 -12.25
CA GLY A 155 20.29 -28.74 -13.58
C GLY A 155 20.39 -29.70 -14.77
N GLU A 156 20.81 -30.95 -14.58
CA GLU A 156 20.83 -31.96 -15.66
C GLU A 156 19.66 -32.95 -15.54
N SER A 157 18.89 -33.11 -16.63
CA SER A 157 17.74 -34.02 -16.68
C SER A 157 17.86 -35.00 -17.82
N HIS A 158 17.56 -36.27 -17.56
CA HIS A 158 17.59 -37.36 -18.55
C HIS A 158 16.34 -37.37 -19.45
N ASP A 159 15.28 -36.65 -19.05
CA ASP A 159 14.02 -36.47 -19.78
C ASP A 159 13.80 -35.00 -20.21
N GLY A 160 14.88 -34.26 -20.44
CA GLY A 160 14.83 -32.82 -20.76
C GLY A 160 13.97 -32.48 -21.99
N ASP A 161 13.89 -33.38 -22.97
CA ASP A 161 13.07 -33.19 -24.18
C ASP A 161 11.56 -33.18 -23.90
N GLU A 162 11.11 -33.77 -22.79
CA GLU A 162 9.70 -33.80 -22.38
C GLU A 162 9.29 -32.56 -21.55
N LEU A 163 10.25 -31.71 -21.18
CA LEU A 163 10.05 -30.56 -20.32
C LEU A 163 8.99 -29.57 -20.85
N PRO A 164 8.95 -29.22 -22.16
CA PRO A 164 7.92 -28.31 -22.69
C PRO A 164 6.50 -28.79 -22.43
N ALA A 165 6.24 -30.09 -22.61
CA ALA A 165 4.93 -30.68 -22.38
C ALA A 165 4.55 -30.69 -20.88
N ALA A 166 5.52 -30.88 -19.99
CA ALA A 166 5.29 -30.78 -18.54
C ALA A 166 4.96 -29.34 -18.11
N LEU A 167 5.64 -28.35 -18.68
CA LEU A 167 5.40 -26.93 -18.39
C LEU A 167 4.01 -26.48 -18.87
N GLU A 168 3.58 -26.90 -20.05
CA GLU A 168 2.23 -26.60 -20.57
C GLU A 168 1.14 -27.16 -19.63
N GLU A 169 1.34 -28.36 -19.09
CA GLU A 169 0.40 -28.98 -18.18
C GLU A 169 0.25 -28.23 -16.85
N CYS A 170 1.34 -27.62 -16.38
CA CYS A 170 1.37 -26.75 -15.21
C CYS A 170 0.72 -25.39 -15.46
N GLU A 171 0.93 -24.81 -16.64
CA GLU A 171 0.26 -23.57 -17.08
C GLU A 171 -1.26 -23.72 -17.13
N LYS A 172 -1.75 -24.83 -17.70
CA LYS A 172 -3.19 -25.16 -17.72
C LYS A 172 -3.83 -25.19 -16.32
N ARG A 173 -3.03 -25.45 -15.28
CA ARG A 173 -3.46 -25.55 -13.87
C ARG A 173 -3.14 -24.32 -13.03
N ASN A 174 -2.65 -23.25 -13.66
CA ASN A 174 -2.30 -21.99 -13.02
C ASN A 174 -1.29 -22.17 -11.86
N VAL A 175 -0.28 -23.03 -12.06
CA VAL A 175 0.78 -23.28 -11.07
C VAL A 175 1.96 -22.35 -11.36
N THR A 176 2.25 -21.41 -10.46
CA THR A 176 3.46 -20.59 -10.53
C THR A 176 4.69 -21.43 -10.19
N ARG A 177 5.80 -21.28 -10.91
CA ARG A 177 6.97 -22.16 -10.80
C ARG A 177 8.26 -21.36 -10.65
N TYR A 178 9.14 -21.78 -9.74
CA TYR A 178 10.51 -21.29 -9.59
C TYR A 178 11.48 -22.47 -9.59
N ALA A 179 12.66 -22.27 -10.15
CA ALA A 179 13.75 -23.24 -10.12
C ALA A 179 14.93 -22.69 -9.32
N ILE A 180 15.52 -23.54 -8.50
CA ILE A 180 16.68 -23.25 -7.66
C ILE A 180 17.75 -24.28 -8.01
N ALA A 181 18.86 -23.78 -8.55
CA ALA A 181 20.01 -24.59 -8.89
C ALA A 181 20.91 -24.80 -7.66
N VAL A 182 21.21 -26.05 -7.33
CA VAL A 182 22.18 -26.42 -6.28
C VAL A 182 23.49 -26.78 -6.98
N SER A 183 24.47 -25.88 -6.93
CA SER A 183 25.71 -26.01 -7.72
C SER A 183 26.82 -26.74 -6.97
N ARG A 184 27.48 -27.70 -7.65
CA ARG A 184 28.75 -28.30 -7.24
C ARG A 184 29.92 -27.39 -7.68
N HIS A 185 30.25 -26.33 -6.94
CA HIS A 185 31.57 -25.66 -6.83
C HIS A 185 31.44 -24.14 -6.59
N PRO A 186 32.34 -23.51 -5.81
CA PRO A 186 32.54 -22.06 -5.89
C PRO A 186 33.07 -21.72 -7.29
N PRO A 187 32.62 -20.63 -7.94
CA PRO A 187 33.06 -20.30 -9.29
C PRO A 187 34.56 -20.03 -9.29
N GLY A 188 35.32 -20.82 -10.05
CA GLY A 188 36.67 -20.43 -10.45
C GLY A 188 36.63 -19.15 -11.29
N PRO A 189 37.73 -18.37 -11.36
CA PRO A 189 37.72 -16.99 -11.86
C PRO A 189 37.33 -16.82 -13.35
N HIS A 190 37.06 -17.90 -14.08
CA HIS A 190 36.75 -17.87 -15.51
C HIS A 190 35.48 -18.62 -15.93
N ARG A 191 34.59 -19.02 -15.01
CA ARG A 191 33.31 -19.64 -15.37
C ARG A 191 32.13 -18.87 -14.76
N PRO A 192 31.28 -18.18 -15.55
CA PRO A 192 30.07 -17.60 -14.99
C PRO A 192 29.18 -18.72 -14.43
N PRO A 193 28.44 -18.49 -13.33
CA PRO A 193 27.49 -19.46 -12.82
C PRO A 193 26.49 -19.79 -13.94
N GLY A 194 26.39 -21.06 -14.29
CA GLY A 194 25.42 -21.53 -15.28
C GLY A 194 24.02 -21.31 -14.74
N SER A 195 23.36 -20.24 -15.18
CA SER A 195 21.92 -20.09 -15.02
C SER A 195 21.22 -21.24 -15.74
N PRO A 196 20.25 -21.96 -15.13
CA PRO A 196 19.43 -22.91 -15.87
C PRO A 196 18.80 -22.17 -17.05
N ARG A 197 18.99 -22.70 -18.25
CA ARG A 197 18.65 -22.09 -19.56
C ARG A 197 17.13 -21.89 -19.79
N TRP A 198 16.31 -22.06 -18.75
CA TRP A 198 14.85 -22.18 -18.79
C TRP A 198 14.13 -21.20 -17.85
N LEU A 199 14.84 -20.26 -17.24
CA LEU A 199 14.26 -19.17 -16.43
C LEU A 199 13.66 -18.08 -17.33
N THR A 200 12.52 -18.36 -17.96
CA THR A 200 11.58 -17.32 -18.39
C THR A 200 10.32 -17.45 -17.55
N PRO A 201 9.93 -16.42 -16.78
CA PRO A 201 8.57 -16.36 -16.26
C PRO A 201 7.63 -16.37 -17.47
N ALA A 202 6.60 -17.22 -17.46
CA ALA A 202 5.47 -17.00 -18.34
C ALA A 202 4.89 -15.61 -18.00
N SER A 203 4.75 -14.74 -19.00
CA SER A 203 4.15 -13.42 -18.82
C SER A 203 2.79 -13.55 -18.12
N PRO A 204 2.54 -12.86 -16.99
CA PRO A 204 1.25 -12.93 -16.34
C PRO A 204 0.18 -12.29 -17.23
N ARG A 205 -0.94 -12.99 -17.44
CA ARG A 205 -2.20 -12.31 -17.82
C ARG A 205 -2.61 -11.38 -16.67
N PRO A 206 -3.28 -10.25 -16.93
CA PRO A 206 -3.50 -9.22 -15.91
C PRO A 206 -4.42 -9.76 -14.80
N GLY A 207 -3.80 -10.09 -13.67
CA GLY A 207 -4.36 -10.38 -12.35
C GLY A 207 -3.41 -9.75 -11.31
N PRO A 208 -3.73 -9.74 -10.00
CA PRO A 208 -3.10 -8.84 -9.04
C PRO A 208 -1.57 -9.01 -9.05
N GLY A 209 -0.88 -7.88 -9.02
CA GLY A 209 0.52 -7.72 -9.44
C GLY A 209 1.56 -8.63 -8.77
N PRO A 210 2.80 -8.63 -9.29
CA PRO A 210 3.84 -9.53 -8.83
C PRO A 210 4.18 -9.32 -7.35
N LEU A 211 4.42 -10.42 -6.63
CA LEU A 211 5.03 -10.43 -5.30
C LEU A 211 6.42 -9.75 -5.33
N PRO A 212 6.84 -9.07 -4.25
CA PRO A 212 8.22 -8.63 -4.12
C PRO A 212 9.16 -9.85 -4.07
N PRO A 213 10.41 -9.73 -4.56
CA PRO A 213 11.36 -10.82 -4.56
C PRO A 213 11.65 -11.32 -3.14
N ALA A 214 11.60 -12.63 -2.95
CA ALA A 214 12.09 -13.27 -1.74
C ALA A 214 13.61 -13.03 -1.62
N ALA A 215 13.99 -12.20 -0.64
CA ALA A 215 15.29 -12.19 0.03
C ALA A 215 16.52 -12.47 -0.85
N ALA A 216 16.91 -11.49 -1.68
CA ALA A 216 18.33 -11.22 -1.88
C ALA A 216 18.85 -10.59 -0.58
N GLY A 217 19.75 -11.28 0.12
CA GLY A 217 20.39 -10.73 1.32
C GLY A 217 21.09 -9.40 0.98
N PRO A 218 20.94 -8.34 1.79
CA PRO A 218 21.66 -7.11 1.57
C PRO A 218 23.14 -7.35 1.90
N ARG A 219 23.99 -7.41 0.87
CA ARG A 219 25.40 -7.05 1.05
C ARG A 219 25.44 -5.53 1.22
N GLY A 220 25.77 -5.10 2.44
CA GLY A 220 26.25 -3.76 2.74
C GLY A 220 25.18 -2.70 2.99
N LEU A 221 24.45 -2.79 4.10
CA LEU A 221 23.82 -1.62 4.73
C LEU A 221 24.00 -1.69 6.25
N HIS A 222 24.39 -0.56 6.83
CA HIS A 222 24.85 -0.38 8.20
C HIS A 222 23.72 -0.65 9.22
N PRO A 223 23.98 -1.16 10.45
CA PRO A 223 22.94 -1.59 11.41
C PRO A 223 22.06 -0.49 12.02
N ARG A 224 22.06 0.74 11.49
CA ARG A 224 21.27 1.87 12.02
C ARG A 224 19.98 2.16 11.24
N ASP A 225 19.75 1.51 10.10
CA ASP A 225 18.58 1.80 9.23
C ASP A 225 17.35 0.91 9.48
N GLN A 226 17.37 0.02 10.47
CA GLN A 226 16.23 -0.86 10.80
C GLN A 226 15.14 -0.23 11.68
N VAL A 227 15.28 1.02 12.12
CA VAL A 227 14.37 1.64 13.12
C VAL A 227 13.48 2.77 12.56
N HIS A 228 13.62 3.18 11.29
CA HIS A 228 12.82 4.28 10.72
C HIS A 228 12.15 3.94 9.38
N ARG A 229 11.16 3.04 9.40
CA ARG A 229 10.14 2.92 8.34
C ARG A 229 8.71 2.89 8.88
N GLN A 230 8.45 3.72 9.89
CA GLN A 230 7.10 4.05 10.32
C GLN A 230 7.03 5.56 10.44
N ARG A 231 6.15 6.22 9.68
CA ARG A 231 5.18 7.27 10.11
C ARG A 231 4.42 7.81 8.88
N PRO A 232 3.22 7.30 8.55
CA PRO A 232 2.16 8.19 8.11
C PRO A 232 1.47 8.78 9.35
N ARG A 233 1.51 10.11 9.48
CA ARG A 233 0.66 10.84 10.42
C ARG A 233 -0.67 11.10 9.72
N ARG A 234 -1.77 10.80 10.43
CA ARG A 234 -3.18 11.13 10.15
C ARG A 234 -3.82 10.41 8.95
N GLU A 235 -4.81 9.54 9.23
CA GLU A 235 -6.03 9.53 8.42
C GLU A 235 -6.82 10.76 8.84
N VAL A 236 -7.06 11.68 7.90
CA VAL A 236 -7.91 12.84 8.13
C VAL A 236 -9.35 12.37 7.96
N LEU A 237 -10.07 12.29 9.08
CA LEU A 237 -11.52 12.28 9.07
C LEU A 237 -11.94 13.61 8.43
N LEU A 238 -12.89 13.61 7.48
CA LEU A 238 -13.54 14.82 6.98
C LEU A 238 -13.67 15.84 8.12
N GLN A 239 -12.90 16.93 8.08
CA GLN A 239 -13.21 18.09 8.90
C GLN A 239 -14.63 18.48 8.47
N PRO A 240 -15.63 18.48 9.37
CA PRO A 240 -16.93 18.99 9.00
C PRO A 240 -16.73 20.43 8.54
N ALA A 241 -17.19 20.75 7.32
CA ALA A 241 -17.48 22.12 6.97
C ALA A 241 -18.39 22.66 8.09
N CYS A 242 -17.96 23.73 8.75
CA CYS A 242 -18.76 24.41 9.75
C CYS A 242 -19.58 25.48 9.01
N PRO A 243 -20.89 25.61 9.23
CA PRO A 243 -21.72 24.88 10.19
C PRO A 243 -22.05 23.44 9.73
N PRO A 244 -22.24 22.48 10.66
CA PRO A 244 -22.43 21.08 10.32
C PRO A 244 -23.70 20.91 9.48
N PRO A 245 -23.63 20.28 8.29
CA PRO A 245 -24.85 19.88 7.60
C PRO A 245 -25.58 18.80 8.40
N LEU A 246 -26.91 18.90 8.38
CA LEU A 246 -27.91 17.91 8.77
C LEU A 246 -27.49 16.44 8.49
N PRO A 247 -28.03 15.46 9.22
CA PRO A 247 -27.47 14.11 9.34
C PRO A 247 -27.11 13.47 7.99
N ARG A 248 -25.83 13.10 7.88
CA ARG A 248 -25.12 12.55 6.71
C ARG A 248 -25.94 11.52 5.92
N GLN A 249 -26.57 11.94 4.83
CA GLN A 249 -27.19 11.01 3.88
C GLN A 249 -26.17 10.37 2.92
N ASP A 250 -25.00 10.98 2.70
CA ASP A 250 -24.09 10.64 1.59
C ASP A 250 -22.83 9.84 1.96
N GLY A 251 -22.59 9.52 3.24
CA GLY A 251 -21.42 8.76 3.68
C GLY A 251 -20.20 9.59 4.10
N ILE A 252 -19.06 8.91 4.32
CA ILE A 252 -17.79 9.43 4.82
C ILE A 252 -16.69 9.11 3.82
N LEU A 253 -15.87 10.11 3.46
CA LEU A 253 -14.67 9.92 2.66
C LEU A 253 -13.44 9.73 3.57
N PHE A 254 -12.62 8.75 3.24
CA PHE A 254 -11.37 8.40 3.90
C PHE A 254 -10.21 8.52 2.91
N GLY A 255 -9.06 8.94 3.42
CA GLY A 255 -7.81 8.91 2.69
C GLY A 255 -7.07 7.60 2.87
N MET A 256 -6.53 7.03 1.79
CA MET A 256 -5.77 5.77 1.78
C MET A 256 -4.35 6.01 1.29
N VAL A 257 -3.56 6.75 2.07
CA VAL A 257 -2.21 7.24 1.70
C VAL A 257 -1.25 6.14 1.25
N GLY A 258 -1.31 4.96 1.88
CA GLY A 258 -0.44 3.82 1.55
C GLY A 258 -0.89 2.97 0.37
N ALA A 259 -2.05 3.26 -0.23
CA ALA A 259 -2.57 2.47 -1.33
C ALA A 259 -1.66 2.55 -2.57
N TYR A 260 -1.57 1.42 -3.29
CA TYR A 260 -0.84 1.31 -4.55
C TYR A 260 0.61 1.83 -4.46
N ASP A 261 1.40 1.24 -3.56
CA ASP A 261 2.81 1.62 -3.32
C ASP A 261 3.01 3.10 -2.96
N TRP A 262 2.13 3.63 -2.10
CA TRP A 262 2.12 5.01 -1.63
C TRP A 262 1.79 6.08 -2.69
N ASP A 263 1.28 5.68 -3.86
CA ASP A 263 0.58 6.63 -4.75
C ASP A 263 -0.58 7.29 -4.01
N GLY A 264 -1.27 6.49 -3.20
CA GLY A 264 -2.42 6.91 -2.41
C GLY A 264 -3.74 6.75 -3.16
N ALA A 265 -4.84 6.85 -2.43
CA ALA A 265 -6.20 6.74 -2.94
C ALA A 265 -7.18 7.36 -1.93
N VAL A 266 -8.48 7.24 -2.23
CA VAL A 266 -9.56 7.54 -1.30
C VAL A 266 -10.54 6.37 -1.24
N LEU A 267 -11.36 6.33 -0.21
CA LEU A 267 -12.45 5.38 -0.03
C LEU A 267 -13.66 6.09 0.54
N LYS A 268 -14.86 5.78 0.04
CA LYS A 268 -16.11 6.34 0.56
C LYS A 268 -16.97 5.23 1.16
N GLU A 269 -17.39 5.42 2.41
CA GLU A 269 -18.31 4.52 3.12
C GLU A 269 -19.64 5.23 3.34
N GLY A 270 -20.74 4.71 2.80
CA GLY A 270 -22.08 5.30 2.97
C GLY A 270 -23.18 4.25 3.11
N ARG A 271 -24.44 4.69 3.16
CA ARG A 271 -25.60 3.78 3.26
C ARG A 271 -25.72 2.82 2.07
N GLY A 272 -25.29 3.26 0.89
CA GLY A 272 -25.27 2.45 -0.34
C GLY A 272 -24.09 1.46 -0.40
N GLY A 273 -23.29 1.34 0.67
CA GLY A 273 -22.11 0.50 0.73
C GLY A 273 -20.80 1.27 0.54
N ARG A 274 -19.73 0.49 0.37
CA ARG A 274 -18.36 0.97 0.21
C ARG A 274 -18.04 1.19 -1.26
N ILE A 275 -17.46 2.35 -1.56
CA ILE A 275 -16.95 2.70 -2.89
C ILE A 275 -15.43 2.87 -2.78
N VAL A 276 -14.69 2.06 -3.51
CA VAL A 276 -13.22 2.12 -3.59
C VAL A 276 -12.83 2.31 -5.05
N PRO A 277 -12.43 3.52 -5.45
CA PRO A 277 -11.89 3.75 -6.79
C PRO A 277 -10.69 2.85 -7.09
N PRO A 278 -10.66 2.19 -8.26
CA PRO A 278 -9.48 1.44 -8.68
C PRO A 278 -8.34 2.41 -9.01
N ARG A 279 -7.08 1.95 -8.94
CA ARG A 279 -5.90 2.79 -9.24
C ARG A 279 -5.99 3.53 -10.58
N LYS A 280 -6.53 2.88 -11.60
CA LYS A 280 -6.72 3.43 -12.95
C LYS A 280 -7.60 4.69 -12.97
N ALA A 281 -8.50 4.86 -11.99
CA ALA A 281 -9.38 6.03 -11.91
C ALA A 281 -8.60 7.32 -11.62
N PHE A 282 -7.37 7.22 -11.11
CA PHE A 282 -6.49 8.36 -10.85
C PHE A 282 -5.32 8.43 -11.84
N GLU A 283 -5.26 7.57 -12.86
CA GLU A 283 -4.08 7.43 -13.73
C GLU A 283 -3.79 8.69 -14.56
N GLU A 284 -4.82 9.41 -15.00
CA GLU A 284 -4.66 10.68 -15.73
C GLU A 284 -3.93 11.74 -14.89
N GLU A 285 -4.24 11.83 -13.59
CA GLU A 285 -3.64 12.81 -12.69
C GLU A 285 -2.36 12.30 -12.00
N PHE A 286 -2.22 10.99 -11.89
CA PHE A 286 -1.13 10.29 -11.24
C PHE A 286 -0.65 9.18 -12.19
N PRO A 287 0.20 9.52 -13.18
CA PRO A 287 0.62 8.58 -14.21
C PRO A 287 1.61 7.55 -13.67
N LEU A 288 1.63 6.35 -14.27
CA LEU A 288 2.36 5.18 -13.75
C LEU A 288 3.89 5.39 -13.74
N GLU A 289 4.40 6.26 -14.61
CA GLU A 289 5.81 6.66 -14.68
C GLU A 289 6.26 7.37 -13.39
N LEU A 290 5.33 7.98 -12.66
CA LEU A 290 5.60 8.71 -11.42
C LEU A 290 5.33 7.88 -10.16
N LYS A 291 4.97 6.60 -10.27
CA LYS A 291 4.59 5.75 -9.13
C LYS A 291 5.63 5.67 -8.00
N ASN A 292 6.91 5.76 -8.36
CA ASN A 292 8.00 5.64 -7.39
C ASN A 292 8.17 6.89 -6.50
N HIS A 293 7.45 7.99 -6.77
CA HIS A 293 7.56 9.22 -5.99
C HIS A 293 6.75 9.20 -4.69
N ALA A 294 5.85 8.21 -4.51
CA ALA A 294 5.00 8.07 -3.34
C ALA A 294 4.19 9.35 -3.09
N ALA A 295 3.22 9.64 -3.97
CA ALA A 295 2.51 10.92 -4.03
C ALA A 295 1.66 11.22 -2.77
N TYR A 296 1.26 10.20 -2.02
CA TYR A 296 0.46 10.29 -0.80
C TYR A 296 -0.95 10.87 -1.04
N LEU A 297 -1.60 10.51 -2.15
CA LEU A 297 -2.99 10.92 -2.38
C LEU A 297 -3.90 10.44 -1.24
N GLY A 298 -4.76 11.35 -0.77
CA GLY A 298 -5.64 11.11 0.37
C GLY A 298 -4.99 11.51 1.71
N TYR A 299 -3.84 12.18 1.70
CA TYR A 299 -3.22 12.69 2.95
C TYR A 299 -4.15 13.64 3.70
N ALA A 300 -4.81 14.53 2.95
CA ALA A 300 -5.90 15.36 3.42
C ALA A 300 -7.12 15.11 2.54
N VAL A 301 -8.31 15.08 3.15
CA VAL A 301 -9.58 14.94 2.43
C VAL A 301 -10.59 15.96 2.92
N SER A 302 -11.38 16.50 2.00
CA SER A 302 -12.48 17.42 2.29
C SER A 302 -13.58 17.28 1.24
N SER A 303 -14.62 18.09 1.35
CA SER A 303 -15.68 18.18 0.35
C SER A 303 -16.15 19.61 0.18
N LEU A 304 -16.48 19.96 -1.06
CA LEU A 304 -16.99 21.27 -1.46
C LEU A 304 -18.43 21.11 -1.94
N ARG A 305 -19.27 22.09 -1.64
CA ARG A 305 -20.63 22.17 -2.18
C ARG A 305 -20.70 23.31 -3.19
N LEU A 306 -20.94 22.99 -4.44
CA LEU A 306 -21.11 23.98 -5.49
C LEU A 306 -22.53 24.57 -5.46
N PRO A 307 -22.72 25.77 -6.05
CA PRO A 307 -24.06 26.30 -6.32
C PRO A 307 -24.92 25.26 -7.07
N GLY A 308 -26.18 25.13 -6.66
CA GLY A 308 -27.08 24.07 -7.17
C GLY A 308 -26.95 22.73 -6.47
N GLY A 309 -26.14 22.63 -5.41
CA GLY A 309 -26.10 21.47 -4.50
C GLY A 309 -25.20 20.32 -4.95
N LYS A 310 -24.52 20.45 -6.09
CA LYS A 310 -23.53 19.48 -6.57
C LYS A 310 -22.34 19.43 -5.59
N ARG A 311 -21.78 18.24 -5.35
CA ARG A 311 -20.66 18.04 -4.42
C ARG A 311 -19.41 17.61 -5.15
N LEU A 312 -18.29 18.23 -4.81
CA LEU A 312 -16.95 17.77 -5.18
C LEU A 312 -16.23 17.25 -3.94
N TYR A 313 -15.44 16.21 -4.12
CA TYR A 313 -14.50 15.72 -3.12
C TYR A 313 -13.13 16.32 -3.37
N VAL A 314 -12.38 16.56 -2.30
CA VAL A 314 -11.03 17.11 -2.35
C VAL A 314 -10.08 16.08 -1.77
N ALA A 315 -8.97 15.82 -2.44
CA ALA A 315 -7.90 14.98 -1.93
C ALA A 315 -6.54 15.60 -2.18
N GLY A 316 -5.74 15.71 -1.12
CA GLY A 316 -4.37 16.20 -1.15
C GLY A 316 -3.35 15.08 -1.34
N ALA A 317 -2.30 15.37 -2.11
CA ALA A 317 -1.16 14.51 -2.41
C ALA A 317 0.14 15.32 -2.23
N PRO A 318 0.53 15.63 -0.98
CA PRO A 318 1.57 16.63 -0.69
C PRO A 318 2.98 16.23 -1.12
N ARG A 319 3.20 14.97 -1.55
CA ARG A 319 4.48 14.47 -2.06
C ARG A 319 4.53 14.34 -3.57
N PHE A 320 3.42 14.58 -4.28
CA PHE A 320 3.38 14.48 -5.73
C PHE A 320 4.47 15.35 -6.39
N GLN A 321 5.33 14.72 -7.21
CA GLN A 321 6.50 15.34 -7.85
C GLN A 321 7.36 16.19 -6.89
N HIS A 322 7.36 15.82 -5.60
CA HIS A 322 7.99 16.55 -4.51
C HIS A 322 7.50 18.00 -4.29
N LYS A 323 6.50 18.49 -5.03
CA LYS A 323 5.92 19.83 -4.87
C LYS A 323 4.58 19.81 -4.16
N GLY A 324 3.83 18.73 -4.33
CA GLY A 324 2.47 18.56 -3.82
C GLY A 324 1.40 18.87 -4.87
N LYS A 325 0.22 18.27 -4.68
CA LYS A 325 -0.93 18.40 -5.58
C LYS A 325 -2.22 18.28 -4.78
N VAL A 326 -3.30 18.93 -5.22
CA VAL A 326 -4.65 18.73 -4.72
C VAL A 326 -5.58 18.48 -5.91
N ILE A 327 -6.38 17.43 -5.85
CA ILE A 327 -7.40 17.16 -6.87
C ILE A 327 -8.80 17.37 -6.30
N LEU A 328 -9.67 17.88 -7.17
CA LEU A 328 -11.08 18.06 -6.90
C LEU A 328 -11.85 17.21 -7.90
N PHE A 329 -12.72 16.34 -7.40
CA PHE A 329 -13.30 15.30 -8.24
C PHE A 329 -14.72 14.91 -7.82
N GLU A 330 -15.46 14.42 -8.80
CA GLU A 330 -16.71 13.69 -8.59
C GLU A 330 -16.39 12.21 -8.42
N LEU A 331 -17.13 11.57 -7.52
CA LEU A 331 -17.01 10.15 -7.24
C LEU A 331 -18.32 9.46 -7.58
N GLY A 332 -18.32 8.70 -8.66
CA GLY A 332 -19.46 7.90 -9.09
C GLY A 332 -19.67 6.65 -8.24
N ALA A 333 -20.87 6.07 -8.34
CA ALA A 333 -21.26 4.92 -7.53
C ALA A 333 -20.46 3.64 -7.85
N ALA A 334 -19.90 3.53 -9.07
CA ALA A 334 -19.07 2.40 -9.48
C ALA A 334 -17.59 2.59 -9.11
N GLY A 335 -17.22 3.71 -8.46
CA GLY A 335 -15.84 4.06 -8.16
C GLY A 335 -15.11 4.76 -9.32
N ASP A 336 -15.85 5.17 -10.34
CA ASP A 336 -15.38 6.11 -11.36
C ASP A 336 -15.10 7.49 -10.74
N VAL A 337 -14.01 8.10 -11.20
CA VAL A 337 -13.54 9.40 -10.72
C VAL A 337 -13.47 10.34 -11.92
N ALA A 338 -14.18 11.45 -11.85
CA ALA A 338 -14.07 12.53 -12.82
C ALA A 338 -13.41 13.73 -12.14
N VAL A 339 -12.18 14.05 -12.53
CA VAL A 339 -11.43 15.15 -11.94
C VAL A 339 -11.91 16.46 -12.57
N ALA A 340 -12.51 17.31 -11.74
CA ALA A 340 -12.97 18.64 -12.15
C ALA A 340 -11.81 19.63 -12.23
N GLN A 341 -10.85 19.52 -11.31
CA GLN A 341 -9.68 20.40 -11.28
C GLN A 341 -8.50 19.77 -10.53
N ALA A 342 -7.29 20.10 -10.99
CA ALA A 342 -6.04 19.72 -10.35
C ALA A 342 -5.19 20.95 -10.05
N LEU A 343 -4.87 21.16 -8.78
CA LEU A 343 -4.03 22.25 -8.27
C LEU A 343 -2.62 21.71 -8.00
N GLN A 344 -1.59 22.37 -8.50
CA GLN A 344 -0.20 21.94 -8.32
C GLN A 344 0.58 22.92 -7.42
N GLY A 345 1.40 22.37 -6.54
CA GLY A 345 2.32 23.14 -5.71
C GLY A 345 3.46 23.73 -6.54
N GLU A 346 3.90 24.92 -6.15
CA GLU A 346 4.93 25.67 -6.88
C GLU A 346 6.36 25.26 -6.47
N GLN A 347 6.56 25.02 -5.17
CA GLN A 347 7.87 24.84 -4.56
C GLN A 347 8.09 23.39 -4.08
N ILE A 348 9.26 22.84 -4.41
CA ILE A 348 9.70 21.51 -3.96
C ILE A 348 9.82 21.51 -2.43
N GLY A 349 9.33 20.44 -1.80
CA GLY A 349 9.36 20.24 -0.35
C GLY A 349 8.31 21.04 0.41
N SER A 350 7.53 21.90 -0.24
CA SER A 350 6.56 22.79 0.44
C SER A 350 5.40 22.05 1.11
N TYR A 351 5.18 20.80 0.71
CA TYR A 351 4.12 19.93 1.23
C TYR A 351 2.72 20.47 0.94
N PHE A 352 2.55 21.11 -0.24
CA PHE A 352 1.30 21.68 -0.71
C PHE A 352 0.18 20.64 -0.80
N GLY A 353 -0.97 20.93 -0.19
CA GLY A 353 -2.11 20.01 -0.12
C GLY A 353 -2.09 19.08 1.08
N SER A 354 -1.26 19.34 2.08
CA SER A 354 -1.22 18.55 3.32
C SER A 354 -2.33 18.89 4.32
N GLU A 355 -2.94 20.06 4.18
CA GLU A 355 -4.17 20.46 4.87
C GLU A 355 -5.03 21.24 3.88
N VAL A 356 -6.33 20.95 3.88
CA VAL A 356 -7.31 21.60 3.00
C VAL A 356 -8.55 21.96 3.81
N CYS A 357 -9.08 23.17 3.63
CA CYS A 357 -10.26 23.65 4.35
C CYS A 357 -11.26 24.26 3.37
N ALA A 358 -12.47 23.71 3.35
CA ALA A 358 -13.59 24.20 2.55
C ALA A 358 -14.46 25.09 3.44
N LEU A 359 -14.70 26.33 3.01
CA LEU A 359 -15.39 27.35 3.80
C LEU A 359 -16.56 27.95 3.03
N ASP A 360 -17.74 27.86 3.64
CA ASP A 360 -18.92 28.65 3.30
C ASP A 360 -18.83 29.94 4.12
N VAL A 361 -18.48 31.05 3.46
CA VAL A 361 -18.16 32.31 4.13
C VAL A 361 -19.44 33.07 4.45
N ASP A 362 -20.42 33.10 3.54
CA ASP A 362 -21.68 33.83 3.73
C ASP A 362 -22.83 33.00 4.32
N GLY A 363 -22.61 31.70 4.54
CA GLY A 363 -23.57 30.81 5.19
C GLY A 363 -24.71 30.38 4.27
N ASP A 364 -24.56 30.51 2.95
CA ASP A 364 -25.60 30.16 1.96
C ASP A 364 -25.69 28.65 1.67
N GLY A 365 -24.79 27.86 2.25
CA GLY A 365 -24.71 26.41 2.10
C GLY A 365 -23.90 25.94 0.89
N ALA A 366 -23.35 26.85 0.09
CA ALA A 366 -22.33 26.60 -0.93
C ALA A 366 -20.93 26.96 -0.38
N THR A 367 -19.90 26.38 -0.97
CA THR A 367 -18.52 26.65 -0.59
C THR A 367 -17.97 27.83 -1.38
N ASP A 368 -17.45 28.82 -0.66
CA ASP A 368 -16.97 30.07 -1.22
C ASP A 368 -15.48 30.06 -1.46
N VAL A 369 -14.78 29.49 -0.49
CA VAL A 369 -13.34 29.48 -0.43
C VAL A 369 -12.84 28.06 -0.16
N LEU A 370 -11.84 27.65 -0.92
CA LEU A 370 -10.99 26.53 -0.58
C LEU A 370 -9.61 27.06 -0.18
N LEU A 371 -9.19 26.72 1.03
CA LEU A 371 -7.84 26.95 1.51
C LEU A 371 -7.00 25.70 1.31
N VAL A 372 -5.78 25.88 0.80
CA VAL A 372 -4.79 24.81 0.64
C VAL A 372 -3.48 25.21 1.28
N ALA A 373 -3.02 24.43 2.25
CA ALA A 373 -1.79 24.73 2.98
C ALA A 373 -0.56 24.05 2.37
N ALA A 374 0.58 24.72 2.51
CA ALA A 374 1.93 24.25 2.25
C ALA A 374 2.82 24.62 3.46
N PRO A 375 2.69 23.91 4.60
CA PRO A 375 3.32 24.29 5.86
C PRO A 375 4.85 24.17 5.84
N MET A 376 5.43 23.45 4.89
CA MET A 376 6.88 23.34 4.72
C MET A 376 7.42 24.30 3.65
N TYR A 377 6.61 25.27 3.21
CA TYR A 377 7.05 26.29 2.27
C TYR A 377 8.25 27.05 2.86
N LEU A 378 9.34 27.08 2.10
CA LEU A 378 10.57 27.79 2.43
C LEU A 378 10.45 29.25 1.99
N GLY A 379 10.38 30.13 2.99
CA GLY A 379 10.37 31.57 2.83
C GLY A 379 11.78 32.16 2.80
N ALA A 380 11.90 33.43 3.22
CA ALA A 380 13.18 34.10 3.32
C ALA A 380 14.16 33.33 4.24
N GLN A 381 15.46 33.44 3.94
CA GLN A 381 16.53 32.79 4.71
C GLN A 381 16.43 31.26 4.79
N SER A 382 15.71 30.62 3.86
CA SER A 382 15.50 29.16 3.85
C SER A 382 14.82 28.63 5.11
N LYS A 383 13.94 29.42 5.71
CA LYS A 383 13.12 29.05 6.87
C LYS A 383 11.79 28.47 6.43
N GLU A 384 11.30 27.44 7.12
CA GLU A 384 9.99 26.82 6.89
C GLU A 384 8.86 27.73 7.41
N THR A 385 8.66 28.88 6.75
CA THR A 385 7.65 29.86 7.15
C THR A 385 6.23 29.32 6.94
N GLY A 386 6.04 28.38 6.01
CA GLY A 386 4.72 27.90 5.61
C GLY A 386 3.97 28.93 4.77
N ARG A 387 2.89 28.46 4.13
CA ARG A 387 2.02 29.27 3.26
C ARG A 387 0.62 28.65 3.20
N VAL A 388 -0.41 29.49 3.14
CA VAL A 388 -1.80 29.08 2.89
C VAL A 388 -2.32 29.80 1.65
N TYR A 389 -2.72 29.04 0.65
CA TYR A 389 -3.26 29.52 -0.62
C TYR A 389 -4.79 29.60 -0.53
N VAL A 390 -5.35 30.65 -1.14
CA VAL A 390 -6.80 30.91 -1.18
C VAL A 390 -7.29 30.67 -2.60
N TYR A 391 -8.34 29.86 -2.76
CA TYR A 391 -9.04 29.63 -4.02
C TYR A 391 -10.51 30.01 -3.87
N SER A 392 -11.07 30.77 -4.81
CA SER A 392 -12.46 31.26 -4.75
C SER A 392 -13.50 30.25 -5.26
N ARG A 393 -14.79 30.62 -5.34
CA ARG A 393 -15.94 29.80 -5.79
C ARG A 393 -15.73 29.06 -7.12
N LEU A 394 -14.92 29.60 -8.02
CA LEU A 394 -14.57 28.98 -9.31
C LEU A 394 -13.22 28.26 -9.27
N LEU A 395 -12.69 28.02 -8.06
CA LEU A 395 -11.38 27.43 -7.80
C LEU A 395 -10.26 28.23 -8.48
N ALA A 396 -10.50 29.52 -8.72
CA ALA A 396 -9.51 30.44 -9.25
C ALA A 396 -8.57 30.87 -8.11
N PRO A 397 -7.26 30.98 -8.36
CA PRO A 397 -6.33 31.50 -7.36
C PRO A 397 -6.73 32.92 -6.92
N ALA A 398 -6.89 33.10 -5.61
CA ALA A 398 -7.34 34.35 -4.98
C ALA A 398 -6.28 34.93 -4.00
N GLY A 399 -5.04 34.46 -4.09
CA GLY A 399 -3.92 34.94 -3.28
C GLY A 399 -3.55 34.00 -2.13
N THR A 400 -2.95 34.56 -1.07
CA THR A 400 -2.46 33.80 0.09
C THR A 400 -2.78 34.53 1.39
N LEU A 401 -2.95 33.79 2.48
CA LEU A 401 -3.00 34.35 3.82
C LEU A 401 -1.59 34.73 4.31
N HIS A 402 -1.49 35.86 4.99
CA HIS A 402 -0.23 36.41 5.50
C HIS A 402 -0.09 36.18 7.00
N ALA A 403 1.00 35.55 7.42
CA ALA A 403 1.40 35.38 8.83
C ALA A 403 2.26 36.57 9.32
N ASP A 404 2.79 36.50 10.55
CA ASP A 404 3.79 37.47 11.03
C ASP A 404 4.99 37.54 10.07
N LYS A 405 5.53 38.73 9.87
CA LYS A 405 6.59 39.02 8.88
C LYS A 405 7.98 38.56 9.32
N LYS A 406 8.10 37.90 10.47
CA LYS A 406 9.37 37.42 11.01
C LYS A 406 9.78 36.11 10.33
N PRO A 407 10.95 36.04 9.68
CA PRO A 407 11.43 34.80 9.09
C PRO A 407 11.78 33.80 10.21
N GLN A 408 10.95 32.79 10.40
CA GLN A 408 11.17 31.70 11.34
C GLN A 408 10.55 30.41 10.81
N ASP A 409 10.96 29.29 11.40
CA ASP A 409 10.43 27.96 11.07
C ASP A 409 9.05 27.76 11.71
N SER A 410 8.05 28.59 11.35
CA SER A 410 6.74 28.63 12.00
C SER A 410 5.80 27.50 11.55
N ARG A 411 6.01 26.97 10.34
CA ARG A 411 5.11 26.05 9.64
C ARG A 411 3.67 26.54 9.60
N PHE A 412 3.48 27.82 9.28
CA PHE A 412 2.15 28.41 9.13
C PHE A 412 1.28 27.61 8.13
N GLY A 413 0.05 27.31 8.52
CA GLY A 413 -0.86 26.46 7.76
C GLY A 413 -0.78 24.98 8.14
N TYR A 414 -0.09 24.62 9.23
CA TYR A 414 -0.01 23.22 9.69
C TYR A 414 -1.38 22.66 10.12
N ALA A 415 -2.28 23.53 10.57
CA ALA A 415 -3.66 23.23 10.86
C ALA A 415 -4.54 24.38 10.40
N LEU A 416 -5.69 24.05 9.83
CA LEU A 416 -6.72 24.99 9.41
C LEU A 416 -8.04 24.59 10.09
N ALA A 417 -8.84 25.58 10.48
CA ALA A 417 -10.19 25.36 10.96
C ALA A 417 -11.11 26.49 10.47
N ALA A 418 -12.18 26.11 9.78
CA ALA A 418 -13.33 26.98 9.58
C ALA A 418 -14.04 27.16 10.92
N VAL A 419 -14.30 28.41 11.31
CA VAL A 419 -15.01 28.74 12.54
C VAL A 419 -16.21 29.63 12.21
N PRO A 420 -17.28 29.57 13.01
CA PRO A 420 -18.37 30.54 12.88
C PRO A 420 -17.83 31.97 12.99
N ASP A 421 -18.57 32.90 12.40
CA ASP A 421 -18.37 34.35 12.53
C ASP A 421 -18.04 34.77 13.97
N LEU A 422 -16.77 35.16 14.21
CA LEU A 422 -16.26 35.51 15.54
C LEU A 422 -16.47 36.98 15.89
N ASN A 423 -16.53 37.85 14.87
CA ASN A 423 -16.70 39.29 15.01
C ASN A 423 -18.13 39.78 14.78
N HIS A 424 -19.06 38.86 14.53
CA HIS A 424 -20.48 39.11 14.29
C HIS A 424 -20.74 40.04 13.10
N ASP A 425 -19.95 39.94 12.02
CA ASP A 425 -20.12 40.74 10.81
C ASP A 425 -20.95 40.07 9.70
N GLY A 426 -21.42 38.84 9.96
CA GLY A 426 -22.20 38.03 9.05
C GLY A 426 -21.38 37.06 8.19
N PHE A 427 -20.06 37.00 8.35
CA PHE A 427 -19.19 36.12 7.58
C PHE A 427 -18.41 35.14 8.47
N ASN A 428 -18.37 33.87 8.07
CA ASN A 428 -17.59 32.86 8.79
C ASN A 428 -16.09 33.10 8.63
N ASP A 429 -15.36 32.81 9.71
CA ASP A 429 -13.94 33.10 9.85
C ASP A 429 -13.07 31.84 9.69
N VAL A 430 -11.76 32.04 9.64
CA VAL A 430 -10.79 30.93 9.63
C VAL A 430 -9.67 31.15 10.64
N VAL A 431 -9.31 30.07 11.32
CA VAL A 431 -8.17 30.00 12.21
C VAL A 431 -7.06 29.17 11.58
N VAL A 432 -5.83 29.66 11.66
CA VAL A 432 -4.63 29.02 11.10
C VAL A 432 -3.57 28.81 12.17
N GLY A 433 -3.08 27.57 12.29
CA GLY A 433 -2.03 27.19 13.24
C GLY A 433 -0.62 27.33 12.66
N ALA A 434 0.31 27.79 13.49
CA ALA A 434 1.75 27.85 13.24
C ALA A 434 2.50 27.25 14.44
N PRO A 435 2.50 25.91 14.60
CA PRO A 435 2.88 25.26 15.85
C PRO A 435 4.37 25.36 16.19
N LEU A 436 5.22 25.68 15.21
CA LEU A 436 6.66 25.76 15.41
C LEU A 436 7.16 27.21 15.62
N GLU A 437 6.23 28.17 15.57
CA GLU A 437 6.54 29.56 15.77
C GLU A 437 7.15 29.82 17.15
N ASP A 438 7.97 30.87 17.25
CA ASP A 438 8.46 31.40 18.51
C ASP A 438 9.31 30.39 19.29
N GLY A 439 10.08 29.58 18.56
CA GLY A 439 10.91 28.51 19.13
C GLY A 439 10.07 27.34 19.64
N HIS A 440 9.13 26.86 18.83
CA HIS A 440 8.21 25.76 19.16
C HIS A 440 7.19 26.07 20.28
N ARG A 441 6.96 27.34 20.62
CA ARG A 441 5.84 27.73 21.50
C ARG A 441 4.51 27.67 20.77
N GLY A 442 4.54 27.92 19.47
CA GLY A 442 3.38 27.90 18.59
C GLY A 442 2.59 29.20 18.64
N ALA A 443 1.93 29.49 17.52
CA ALA A 443 1.02 30.61 17.35
C ALA A 443 -0.27 30.16 16.64
N VAL A 444 -1.31 30.95 16.81
CA VAL A 444 -2.61 30.78 16.15
C VAL A 444 -3.02 32.14 15.60
N TYR A 445 -3.42 32.15 14.33
CA TYR A 445 -3.82 33.35 13.61
C TYR A 445 -5.30 33.30 13.28
N VAL A 446 -6.02 34.40 13.48
CA VAL A 446 -7.43 34.54 13.15
C VAL A 446 -7.58 35.45 11.93
N TYR A 447 -8.30 34.99 10.90
CA TYR A 447 -8.60 35.76 9.70
C TYR A 447 -10.11 35.90 9.55
N HIS A 448 -10.57 37.15 9.38
CA HIS A 448 -11.99 37.40 9.20
C HIS A 448 -12.47 37.11 7.78
N GLY A 449 -13.71 36.63 7.69
CA GLY A 449 -14.49 36.53 6.47
C GLY A 449 -14.79 37.89 5.85
N ALA A 450 -15.11 37.87 4.57
CA ALA A 450 -15.58 39.02 3.80
C ALA A 450 -16.48 38.51 2.66
N PRO A 451 -17.28 39.38 2.00
CA PRO A 451 -18.14 38.94 0.91
C PRO A 451 -17.42 38.09 -0.14
N GLY A 452 -17.72 36.79 -0.15
CA GLY A 452 -17.17 35.80 -1.08
C GLY A 452 -15.68 35.46 -0.92
N THR A 453 -15.01 35.84 0.18
CA THR A 453 -13.57 35.58 0.38
C THR A 453 -13.15 35.62 1.85
N ILE A 454 -11.86 35.36 2.12
CA ILE A 454 -11.21 35.60 3.42
C ILE A 454 -10.23 36.77 3.28
N LEU A 455 -10.18 37.65 4.27
CA LEU A 455 -9.22 38.74 4.29
C LEU A 455 -7.78 38.19 4.43
N PRO A 456 -6.81 38.67 3.64
CA PRO A 456 -5.47 38.07 3.60
C PRO A 456 -4.61 38.39 4.83
N HIS A 457 -4.99 39.40 5.64
CA HIS A 457 -4.28 39.80 6.84
C HIS A 457 -5.01 39.30 8.09
N TYR A 458 -4.27 38.67 8.99
CA TYR A 458 -4.79 38.25 10.28
C TYR A 458 -5.20 39.45 11.13
N LYS A 459 -6.12 39.20 12.05
CA LYS A 459 -6.71 40.17 12.97
C LYS A 459 -6.27 39.94 14.39
N GLN A 460 -5.93 38.69 14.72
CA GLN A 460 -5.37 38.27 15.99
C GLN A 460 -4.33 37.19 15.78
#